data_AF-A0A8R2QUU1-F1
#
_entry.id   AF-A0A8R2QUU1-F1
#
_cell.length_a   1.000
_cell.length_b   1.000
_cell.length_c   1.000
_cell.angle_alpha   90.00
_cell.angle_beta   90.00
_cell.angle_gamma   90.00
#
_symmetry.space_group_name_H-M   'P 1'
#
loop_
_entity.id
_entity.type
_entity.pdbx_description
1 polymer ?
#
loop_
_entity_poly.entity_id
_entity_poly.type
_entity_poly.pdbx_seq_one_letter_code
_entity_poly.pdbx_strand_id
1 'polypeptide(L)'
;MTSRSKEKVAAAFRKLFRSPDKLDNEGAGPSGSPARRGLLRRHRDGVGPAEATASVPASPGASSLVKKKVPGATEVRDRAAAVRTRRLMKELKEIKRLQESRPDPVFTVELVNDNLFEWHVRLHQIDPESDLATDLRELHIPNILLHLVFPENFPFAPPFMRVIEPRIEKGFVMEGGAICMELLTPRGWASAYTVEAVVMQFAASVVKGQGRVARAPTRPSCEFSRRRAEEAFRSVVKTHDKYGWVTPALSDG
;
A
#
# COMPACT_ATOMS: atom_id res chain seq x y z
N MET A 1 -17.93 21.13 1.84
CA MET A 1 -18.03 20.17 0.71
C MET A 1 -19.48 19.73 0.56
N THR A 2 -19.99 19.49 -0.65
CA THR A 2 -21.40 19.13 -0.87
C THR A 2 -21.69 17.66 -0.58
N SER A 3 -22.96 17.30 -0.32
CA SER A 3 -23.40 15.91 -0.12
C SER A 3 -22.99 15.00 -1.29
N ARG A 4 -23.25 15.45 -2.52
CA ARG A 4 -22.84 14.81 -3.79
C ARG A 4 -21.34 14.55 -3.91
N SER A 5 -20.48 15.21 -3.12
CA SER A 5 -19.05 14.89 -3.04
C SER A 5 -18.79 13.75 -2.05
N LYS A 6 -19.38 13.78 -0.85
CA LYS A 6 -19.27 12.68 0.13
C LYS A 6 -19.78 11.36 -0.44
N GLU A 7 -20.91 11.38 -1.15
CA GLU A 7 -21.48 10.22 -1.85
C GLU A 7 -20.53 9.62 -2.89
N LYS A 8 -19.81 10.46 -3.65
CA LYS A 8 -18.83 10.02 -4.66
C LYS A 8 -17.57 9.41 -4.02
N VAL A 9 -17.09 9.97 -2.91
CA VAL A 9 -16.02 9.34 -2.10
C VAL A 9 -16.50 7.98 -1.60
N ALA A 10 -17.67 7.90 -0.94
CA ALA A 10 -18.21 6.66 -0.42
C ALA A 10 -18.47 5.60 -1.51
N ALA A 11 -18.89 6.01 -2.71
CA ALA A 11 -19.06 5.12 -3.85
C ALA A 11 -17.73 4.65 -4.47
N ALA A 12 -16.66 5.46 -4.41
CA ALA A 12 -15.31 5.03 -4.78
C ALA A 12 -14.74 4.06 -3.73
N PHE A 13 -14.90 4.35 -2.44
CA PHE A 13 -14.57 3.43 -1.34
C PHE A 13 -15.28 2.08 -1.48
N ARG A 14 -16.59 2.07 -1.74
CA ARG A 14 -17.35 0.83 -2.00
C ARG A 14 -16.89 0.07 -3.26
N LYS A 15 -16.01 0.63 -4.10
CA LYS A 15 -15.34 -0.09 -5.20
C LYS A 15 -13.92 -0.53 -4.82
N LEU A 16 -13.20 0.27 -4.02
CA LEU A 16 -11.86 -0.07 -3.49
C LEU A 16 -11.87 -1.16 -2.41
N PHE A 17 -12.95 -1.26 -1.64
CA PHE A 17 -13.12 -2.21 -0.52
C PHE A 17 -14.14 -3.32 -0.83
N ARG A 18 -14.53 -3.54 -2.09
CA ARG A 18 -15.41 -4.65 -2.47
C ARG A 18 -14.61 -5.94 -2.64
N SER A 19 -14.59 -6.76 -1.60
CA SER A 19 -14.16 -8.16 -1.69
C SER A 19 -14.92 -8.88 -2.83
N PRO A 20 -14.26 -9.74 -3.64
CA PRO A 20 -14.86 -10.35 -4.82
C PRO A 20 -16.01 -11.33 -4.52
N ASP A 21 -16.14 -11.81 -3.28
CA ASP A 21 -17.07 -12.87 -2.86
C ASP A 21 -18.55 -12.44 -2.70
N LYS A 22 -19.03 -11.52 -3.55
CA LYS A 22 -20.47 -11.28 -3.76
C LYS A 22 -20.80 -11.09 -5.24
N LEU A 23 -20.77 -12.21 -5.95
CA LEU A 23 -21.65 -12.55 -7.06
C LEU A 23 -22.24 -13.93 -6.74
N ASP A 24 -23.52 -13.97 -6.36
CA ASP A 24 -24.56 -14.88 -6.88
C ASP A 24 -25.83 -14.87 -6.01
N ASN A 25 -26.93 -15.35 -6.61
CA ASN A 25 -28.23 -15.66 -6.02
C ASN A 25 -29.15 -14.52 -5.51
N GLU A 26 -29.81 -13.85 -6.46
CA GLU A 26 -31.29 -13.79 -6.52
C GLU A 26 -31.71 -14.12 -7.97
N GLY A 27 -32.94 -14.60 -8.22
CA GLY A 27 -33.29 -15.16 -9.54
C GLY A 27 -34.77 -15.14 -9.94
N ALA A 28 -35.00 -15.34 -11.25
CA ALA A 28 -36.28 -15.34 -11.99
C ALA A 28 -37.10 -14.02 -11.95
N GLY A 29 -37.66 -13.49 -13.04
CA GLY A 29 -37.74 -13.84 -14.48
C GLY A 29 -38.92 -13.04 -15.10
N PRO A 30 -39.44 -13.33 -16.31
CA PRO A 30 -38.82 -13.84 -17.54
C PRO A 30 -39.08 -12.88 -18.76
N SER A 31 -38.95 -13.40 -20.00
CA SER A 31 -39.44 -12.85 -21.29
C SER A 31 -38.50 -11.94 -22.12
N GLY A 32 -38.66 -11.98 -23.45
CA GLY A 32 -38.10 -10.99 -24.39
C GLY A 32 -36.96 -11.43 -25.33
N SER A 33 -37.19 -12.35 -26.27
CA SER A 33 -36.36 -12.46 -27.50
C SER A 33 -36.96 -11.60 -28.63
N PRO A 34 -36.15 -11.07 -29.57
CA PRO A 34 -36.02 -11.80 -30.84
C PRO A 34 -34.60 -11.82 -31.45
N ALA A 35 -34.37 -12.82 -32.30
CA ALA A 35 -33.09 -13.14 -32.93
C ALA A 35 -32.66 -12.21 -34.08
N ARG A 36 -31.40 -12.37 -34.53
CA ARG A 36 -31.08 -12.51 -35.96
C ARG A 36 -29.74 -13.20 -36.25
N ARG A 37 -29.66 -13.72 -37.49
CA ARG A 37 -28.54 -14.39 -38.20
C ARG A 37 -27.16 -13.78 -37.90
N GLY A 38 -26.04 -14.51 -37.88
CA GLY A 38 -25.80 -15.92 -38.23
C GLY A 38 -25.32 -16.15 -39.67
N LEU A 39 -23.99 -16.24 -39.87
CA LEU A 39 -23.37 -16.83 -41.07
C LEU A 39 -21.90 -17.22 -40.79
N LEU A 40 -21.55 -18.48 -41.05
CA LEU A 40 -20.19 -19.02 -41.04
C LEU A 40 -19.68 -19.17 -42.48
N ARG A 41 -18.39 -18.96 -42.73
CA ARG A 41 -17.67 -19.71 -43.77
C ARG A 41 -16.15 -19.79 -43.52
N ARG A 42 -15.57 -20.94 -43.89
CA ARG A 42 -14.13 -21.27 -43.85
C ARG A 42 -13.49 -21.06 -45.23
N HIS A 43 -12.16 -20.86 -45.27
CA HIS A 43 -11.11 -21.70 -45.92
C HIS A 43 -9.74 -20.97 -45.78
N ARG A 44 -8.53 -21.55 -45.57
CA ARG A 44 -7.81 -22.76 -46.06
C ARG A 44 -7.45 -22.71 -47.55
N ASP A 45 -6.23 -22.92 -48.05
CA ASP A 45 -4.83 -23.10 -47.53
C ASP A 45 -3.89 -22.43 -48.59
N GLY A 46 -2.54 -22.32 -48.55
CA GLY A 46 -1.44 -22.72 -47.64
C GLY A 46 -0.07 -22.70 -48.40
N VAL A 47 1.00 -23.24 -47.79
CA VAL A 47 2.32 -23.60 -48.42
C VAL A 47 3.31 -22.44 -48.76
N GLY A 48 4.63 -22.72 -48.71
CA GLY A 48 5.78 -21.87 -49.16
C GLY A 48 6.73 -22.70 -50.07
N PRO A 49 8.08 -22.65 -50.01
CA PRO A 49 9.05 -21.62 -49.57
C PRO A 49 10.09 -21.27 -50.68
N ALA A 50 11.09 -20.39 -50.43
CA ALA A 50 12.39 -20.33 -51.18
C ALA A 50 13.43 -19.39 -50.51
N GLU A 51 14.72 -19.56 -50.84
CA GLU A 51 15.86 -18.75 -50.36
C GLU A 51 16.32 -17.67 -51.37
N ALA A 52 17.05 -16.65 -50.88
CA ALA A 52 18.11 -15.95 -51.62
C ALA A 52 19.11 -15.27 -50.66
N THR A 53 20.40 -15.25 -51.02
CA THR A 53 21.54 -14.75 -50.21
C THR A 53 21.94 -13.30 -50.54
N ALA A 54 22.53 -12.55 -49.58
CA ALA A 54 23.79 -11.80 -49.81
C ALA A 54 24.36 -11.05 -48.57
N SER A 55 25.69 -11.14 -48.41
CA SER A 55 26.66 -10.13 -47.88
C SER A 55 26.46 -9.40 -46.54
N VAL A 56 27.53 -9.44 -45.72
CA VAL A 56 27.86 -8.48 -44.64
C VAL A 56 29.05 -7.61 -45.09
N PRO A 57 29.25 -6.39 -44.56
CA PRO A 57 30.53 -6.13 -43.86
C PRO A 57 30.37 -5.33 -42.55
N ALA A 58 31.48 -5.15 -41.82
CA ALA A 58 31.47 -4.82 -40.38
C ALA A 58 31.61 -3.32 -40.02
N SER A 59 31.33 -3.07 -38.73
CA SER A 59 31.81 -2.01 -37.78
C SER A 59 32.90 -1.02 -38.24
N PRO A 60 32.92 0.24 -37.75
CA PRO A 60 32.74 0.57 -36.31
C PRO A 60 31.95 1.85 -35.97
N GLY A 61 31.70 2.10 -34.68
CA GLY A 61 31.06 3.34 -34.22
C GLY A 61 30.51 3.36 -32.79
N ALA A 62 31.30 2.99 -31.77
CA ALA A 62 30.86 3.04 -30.38
C ALA A 62 30.82 4.50 -29.84
N SER A 63 29.81 5.27 -30.24
CA SER A 63 29.60 6.64 -29.74
C SER A 63 29.11 6.60 -28.29
N SER A 64 30.06 6.71 -27.35
CA SER A 64 29.75 6.81 -25.92
C SER A 64 29.03 8.13 -25.65
N LEU A 65 27.70 8.08 -25.53
CA LEU A 65 26.86 9.21 -25.12
C LEU A 65 27.19 9.62 -23.68
N VAL A 66 28.19 10.49 -23.53
CA VAL A 66 28.57 11.12 -22.26
C VAL A 66 27.38 11.94 -21.76
N LYS A 67 26.57 11.34 -20.88
CA LYS A 67 25.50 12.04 -20.16
C LYS A 67 26.14 13.16 -19.35
N LYS A 68 26.07 14.39 -19.88
CA LYS A 68 26.64 15.61 -19.29
C LYS A 68 26.00 15.88 -17.93
N LYS A 69 26.62 15.33 -16.87
CA LYS A 69 26.14 15.35 -15.50
C LYS A 69 26.02 16.81 -15.03
N VAL A 70 24.78 17.29 -14.85
CA VAL A 70 24.50 18.65 -14.40
C VAL A 70 25.15 18.86 -13.02
N PRO A 71 26.09 19.81 -12.84
CA PRO A 71 26.94 19.83 -11.64
C PRO A 71 26.17 19.80 -10.31
N GLY A 72 25.20 20.71 -10.14
CA GLY A 72 24.40 20.84 -8.92
C GLY A 72 23.42 19.68 -8.65
N ALA A 73 23.14 18.80 -9.61
CA ALA A 73 22.25 17.67 -9.40
C ALA A 73 22.83 16.63 -8.41
N THR A 74 24.16 16.58 -8.28
CA THR A 74 24.85 15.75 -7.28
C THR A 74 24.64 16.33 -5.89
N GLU A 75 25.04 17.58 -5.67
CA GLU A 75 24.99 18.22 -4.34
C GLU A 75 23.59 18.21 -3.72
N VAL A 76 22.54 18.43 -4.52
CA VAL A 76 21.15 18.39 -4.04
C VAL A 76 20.76 17.00 -3.57
N ARG A 77 21.18 15.93 -4.28
CA ARG A 77 20.96 14.54 -3.88
C ARG A 77 21.76 14.21 -2.61
N ASP A 78 23.01 14.62 -2.53
CA ASP A 78 23.89 14.32 -1.40
C ASP A 78 23.40 15.02 -0.12
N ARG A 79 22.95 16.28 -0.24
CA ARG A 79 22.28 17.03 0.85
C ARG A 79 20.96 16.36 1.28
N ALA A 80 20.14 15.89 0.33
CA ALA A 80 18.90 15.16 0.64
C ALA A 80 19.19 13.84 1.38
N ALA A 81 20.17 13.05 0.92
CA ALA A 81 20.60 11.81 1.58
C ALA A 81 21.13 12.07 3.00
N ALA A 82 21.88 13.15 3.22
CA ALA A 82 22.33 13.55 4.55
C ALA A 82 21.16 13.95 5.47
N VAL A 83 20.16 14.69 4.97
CA VAL A 83 18.94 15.06 5.73
C VAL A 83 18.14 13.81 6.11
N ARG A 84 17.90 12.90 5.15
CA ARG A 84 17.21 11.61 5.35
C ARG A 84 17.90 10.78 6.43
N THR A 85 19.20 10.55 6.30
CA THR A 85 20.02 9.75 7.22
C THR A 85 20.01 10.34 8.63
N ARG A 86 20.28 11.65 8.76
CA ARG A 86 20.28 12.35 10.05
C ARG A 86 18.90 12.32 10.72
N ARG A 87 17.82 12.42 9.95
CA ARG A 87 16.46 12.33 10.50
C ARG A 87 16.17 10.92 11.01
N LEU A 88 16.45 9.89 10.21
CA LEU A 88 16.18 8.49 10.58
C LEU A 88 17.00 8.05 11.81
N MET A 89 18.27 8.47 11.92
CA MET A 89 19.07 8.26 13.13
C MET A 89 18.46 8.92 14.38
N LYS A 90 17.85 10.11 14.25
CA LYS A 90 17.14 10.76 15.36
C LYS A 90 15.89 9.97 15.76
N GLU A 91 15.04 9.62 14.80
CA GLU A 91 13.81 8.86 15.03
C GLU A 91 14.11 7.50 15.69
N LEU A 92 15.09 6.75 15.15
CA LEU A 92 15.49 5.45 15.67
C LEU A 92 16.06 5.55 17.10
N LYS A 93 16.90 6.56 17.38
CA LYS A 93 17.45 6.78 18.72
C LYS A 93 16.36 7.07 19.75
N GLU A 94 15.38 7.90 19.40
CA GLU A 94 14.30 8.26 20.32
C GLU A 94 13.34 7.09 20.56
N ILE A 95 13.01 6.34 19.51
CA ILE A 95 12.19 5.12 19.60
C ILE A 95 12.89 4.04 20.46
N LYS A 96 14.19 3.81 20.30
CA LYS A 96 14.95 2.89 21.16
C LYS A 96 14.99 3.36 22.62
N ARG A 97 15.24 4.65 22.86
CA ARG A 97 15.17 5.26 24.20
C ARG A 97 13.80 5.02 24.86
N LEU A 98 12.71 5.10 24.10
CA LEU A 98 11.36 4.84 24.60
C LEU A 98 11.13 3.35 24.91
N GLN A 99 11.61 2.45 24.04
CA GLN A 99 11.56 0.99 24.26
C GLN A 99 12.35 0.56 25.50
N GLU A 100 13.59 1.05 25.64
CA GLU A 100 14.46 0.78 26.80
C GLU A 100 13.90 1.38 28.11
N SER A 101 13.04 2.41 28.02
CA SER A 101 12.45 3.07 29.20
C SER A 101 11.21 2.39 29.78
N ARG A 102 10.70 1.31 29.17
CA ARG A 102 9.46 0.63 29.60
C ARG A 102 9.64 -0.90 29.62
N PRO A 103 9.15 -1.62 30.65
CA PRO A 103 9.21 -3.08 30.68
C PRO A 103 8.32 -3.74 29.62
N ASP A 104 7.25 -3.06 29.22
CA ASP A 104 6.32 -3.47 28.16
C ASP A 104 6.08 -2.27 27.22
N PRO A 105 6.82 -2.18 26.10
CA PRO A 105 6.68 -1.08 25.13
C PRO A 105 5.59 -1.37 24.10
N VAL A 106 4.73 -0.38 23.84
CA VAL A 106 3.62 -0.44 22.86
C VAL A 106 4.03 -1.04 21.51
N PHE A 107 5.22 -0.70 21.02
CA PHE A 107 5.82 -1.32 19.85
C PHE A 107 7.35 -1.43 19.93
N THR A 108 7.92 -2.48 19.33
CA THR A 108 9.38 -2.62 19.12
C THR A 108 9.77 -2.35 17.65
N VAL A 109 11.03 -2.01 17.38
CA VAL A 109 11.53 -1.68 16.03
C VAL A 109 12.86 -2.38 15.73
N GLU A 110 12.91 -3.06 14.58
CA GLU A 110 14.05 -3.81 14.06
C GLU A 110 14.43 -3.26 12.66
N LEU A 111 15.73 -3.20 12.34
CA LEU A 111 16.17 -2.83 10.98
C LEU A 111 16.15 -4.07 10.08
N VAL A 112 15.60 -3.94 8.87
CA VAL A 112 15.55 -5.05 7.90
C VAL A 112 16.93 -5.20 7.27
N ASN A 113 17.67 -6.26 7.61
CA ASN A 113 19.04 -6.49 7.12
C ASN A 113 19.99 -5.29 7.40
N ASP A 114 19.91 -4.73 8.61
CA ASP A 114 20.62 -3.50 9.05
C ASP A 114 20.34 -2.23 8.19
N ASN A 115 19.34 -2.28 7.31
CA ASN A 115 18.97 -1.15 6.46
C ASN A 115 18.28 -0.05 7.27
N LEU A 116 18.98 1.07 7.51
CA LEU A 116 18.41 2.28 8.13
C LEU A 116 17.17 2.82 7.39
N PHE A 117 16.94 2.41 6.13
CA PHE A 117 15.83 2.88 5.29
C PHE A 117 14.64 1.91 5.18
N GLU A 118 14.72 0.69 5.73
CA GLU A 118 13.61 -0.29 5.78
C GLU A 118 13.51 -0.90 7.19
N TRP A 119 12.40 -0.65 7.89
CA TRP A 119 12.21 -1.07 9.29
C TRP A 119 11.05 -2.05 9.41
N HIS A 120 11.21 -3.06 10.27
CA HIS A 120 10.12 -3.82 10.85
C HIS A 120 9.69 -3.18 12.17
N VAL A 121 8.39 -3.08 12.38
CA VAL A 121 7.79 -2.53 13.59
C VAL A 121 6.76 -3.53 14.12
N ARG A 122 6.95 -4.02 15.34
CA ARG A 122 6.05 -4.99 15.98
C ARG A 122 5.16 -4.23 16.96
N LEU A 123 3.89 -4.06 16.64
CA LEU A 123 2.90 -3.42 17.50
C LEU A 123 2.33 -4.47 18.46
N HIS A 124 2.75 -4.40 19.74
CA HIS A 124 2.39 -5.35 20.79
C HIS A 124 1.08 -4.96 21.49
N GLN A 125 0.90 -3.66 21.75
CA GLN A 125 -0.27 -3.13 22.44
C GLN A 125 -1.19 -2.36 21.48
N ILE A 126 -2.47 -2.65 21.58
CA ILE A 126 -3.58 -1.88 21.01
C ILE A 126 -4.67 -1.74 22.10
N ASP A 127 -5.75 -1.02 21.81
CA ASP A 127 -6.88 -0.86 22.75
C ASP A 127 -7.41 -2.23 23.23
N PRO A 128 -7.31 -2.57 24.53
CA PRO A 128 -7.64 -3.91 25.04
C PRO A 128 -9.14 -4.23 24.99
N GLU A 129 -10.00 -3.20 24.94
CA GLU A 129 -11.45 -3.34 24.81
C GLU A 129 -11.89 -3.55 23.35
N SER A 130 -10.95 -3.51 22.40
CA SER A 130 -11.25 -3.69 20.98
C SER A 130 -11.46 -5.16 20.59
N ASP A 131 -12.39 -5.36 19.66
CA ASP A 131 -12.57 -6.60 18.87
C ASP A 131 -11.23 -7.18 18.37
N LEU A 132 -10.29 -6.31 17.97
CA LEU A 132 -8.99 -6.70 17.44
C LEU A 132 -8.07 -7.24 18.54
N ALA A 133 -8.06 -6.66 19.74
CA ALA A 133 -7.31 -7.18 20.88
C ALA A 133 -7.88 -8.52 21.37
N THR A 134 -9.18 -8.74 21.23
CA THR A 134 -9.81 -10.03 21.48
C THR A 134 -9.42 -11.07 20.41
N ASP A 135 -9.46 -10.72 19.12
CA ASP A 135 -8.97 -11.59 18.04
C ASP A 135 -7.49 -11.99 18.23
N LEU A 136 -6.60 -11.03 18.54
CA LEU A 136 -5.17 -11.31 18.74
C LEU A 136 -4.94 -12.27 19.92
N ARG A 137 -5.65 -12.08 21.04
CA ARG A 137 -5.57 -12.95 22.23
C ARG A 137 -6.08 -14.36 21.93
N GLU A 138 -7.27 -14.50 21.36
CA GLU A 138 -7.85 -15.81 21.03
C GLU A 138 -6.97 -16.60 20.06
N LEU A 139 -6.41 -15.93 19.05
CA LEU A 139 -5.57 -16.55 18.02
C LEU A 139 -4.10 -16.67 18.45
N HIS A 140 -3.76 -16.26 19.68
CA HIS A 140 -2.40 -16.32 20.25
C HIS A 140 -1.35 -15.56 19.42
N ILE A 141 -1.75 -14.45 18.81
CA ILE A 141 -0.91 -13.63 17.92
C ILE A 141 -0.24 -12.51 18.75
N PRO A 142 1.10 -12.52 18.93
CA PRO A 142 1.77 -11.66 19.92
C PRO A 142 2.00 -10.22 19.47
N ASN A 143 1.83 -9.88 18.18
CA ASN A 143 1.93 -8.52 17.65
C ASN A 143 1.35 -8.41 16.24
N ILE A 144 1.07 -7.19 15.82
CA ILE A 144 0.88 -6.83 14.41
C ILE A 144 2.24 -6.38 13.86
N LEU A 145 2.80 -7.12 12.90
CA LEU A 145 4.05 -6.77 12.23
C LEU A 145 3.77 -5.82 11.06
N LEU A 146 4.48 -4.70 11.07
CA LEU A 146 4.39 -3.60 10.12
C LEU A 146 5.75 -3.41 9.46
N HIS A 147 5.76 -2.97 8.19
CA HIS A 147 6.97 -2.71 7.42
C HIS A 147 6.95 -1.30 6.83
N LEU A 148 7.97 -0.52 7.15
CA LEU A 148 8.12 0.89 6.78
C LEU A 148 9.32 1.05 5.84
N VAL A 149 9.09 1.61 4.65
CA VAL A 149 10.13 1.97 3.67
C VAL A 149 10.22 3.50 3.58
N PHE A 150 11.36 4.08 3.91
CA PHE A 150 11.56 5.53 3.87
C PHE A 150 12.08 5.97 2.48
N PRO A 151 11.38 6.86 1.74
CA PRO A 151 11.80 7.28 0.40
C PRO A 151 13.07 8.16 0.40
N GLU A 152 13.73 8.32 -0.75
CA GLU A 152 14.97 9.13 -0.89
C GLU A 152 14.83 10.58 -0.41
N ASN A 153 13.63 11.15 -0.49
CA ASN A 153 13.31 12.51 -0.08
C ASN A 153 12.68 12.62 1.33
N PHE A 154 12.65 11.55 2.13
CA PHE A 154 12.22 11.62 3.53
C PHE A 154 13.11 12.63 4.31
N PRO A 155 12.55 13.52 5.16
CA PRO A 155 11.17 13.56 5.66
C PRO A 155 10.21 14.43 4.85
N PHE A 156 10.54 14.85 3.63
CA PHE A 156 9.64 15.68 2.79
C PHE A 156 8.55 14.86 2.07
N ALA A 157 8.58 13.53 2.18
CA ALA A 157 7.51 12.62 1.79
C ALA A 157 7.33 11.53 2.88
N PRO A 158 6.13 10.93 2.98
CA PRO A 158 5.83 9.91 4.00
C PRO A 158 6.61 8.60 3.76
N PRO A 159 6.84 7.79 4.80
CA PRO A 159 7.22 6.40 4.61
C PRO A 159 6.09 5.62 3.91
N PHE A 160 6.44 4.68 3.04
CA PHE A 160 5.49 3.66 2.60
C PHE A 160 5.36 2.61 3.71
N MET A 161 4.19 2.54 4.32
CA MET A 161 3.89 1.68 5.47
C MET A 161 2.83 0.64 5.08
N ARG A 162 3.06 -0.62 5.44
CA ARG A 162 2.10 -1.73 5.24
C ARG A 162 2.10 -2.71 6.41
N VAL A 163 0.99 -3.44 6.56
CA VAL A 163 0.91 -4.65 7.39
C VAL A 163 1.63 -5.81 6.68
N ILE A 164 2.35 -6.61 7.44
CA ILE A 164 2.89 -7.92 7.04
C ILE A 164 1.91 -9.01 7.48
N GLU A 165 1.70 -9.08 8.79
CA GLU A 165 0.93 -10.10 9.49
C GLU A 165 0.40 -9.54 10.83
N PRO A 166 -0.70 -10.07 11.39
CA PRO A 166 -1.61 -11.01 10.74
C PRO A 166 -2.40 -10.34 9.61
N ARG A 167 -3.16 -11.12 8.84
CA ARG A 167 -4.08 -10.58 7.84
C ARG A 167 -5.27 -9.89 8.53
N ILE A 168 -5.28 -8.56 8.52
CA ILE A 168 -6.36 -7.74 9.09
C ILE A 168 -7.38 -7.39 8.00
N GLU A 169 -8.66 -7.49 8.34
CA GLU A 169 -9.80 -6.98 7.55
C GLU A 169 -10.44 -5.79 8.25
N LYS A 170 -11.09 -4.90 7.49
CA LYS A 170 -11.50 -3.54 7.93
C LYS A 170 -10.28 -2.76 8.47
N GLY A 171 -10.44 -1.91 9.48
CA GLY A 171 -9.33 -1.21 10.16
C GLY A 171 -8.54 -0.24 9.26
N PHE A 172 -9.13 0.22 8.16
CA PHE A 172 -8.46 0.92 7.04
C PHE A 172 -7.29 0.15 6.39
N VAL A 173 -7.17 -1.16 6.66
CA VAL A 173 -6.25 -2.08 5.98
C VAL A 173 -6.90 -2.55 4.67
N MET A 174 -6.07 -2.70 3.64
CA MET A 174 -6.47 -3.01 2.26
C MET A 174 -5.67 -4.20 1.69
N GLU A 175 -5.97 -4.58 0.45
CA GLU A 175 -5.26 -5.65 -0.26
C GLU A 175 -3.73 -5.46 -0.22
N GLY A 176 -3.01 -6.58 -0.09
CA GLY A 176 -1.55 -6.59 0.09
C GLY A 176 -1.06 -6.14 1.48
N GLY A 177 -1.96 -5.65 2.35
CA GLY A 177 -1.61 -5.03 3.64
C GLY A 177 -1.43 -3.52 3.57
N ALA A 178 -1.83 -2.85 2.48
CA ALA A 178 -1.78 -1.38 2.39
C ALA A 178 -2.67 -0.71 3.44
N ILE A 179 -2.30 0.51 3.84
CA ILE A 179 -2.97 1.29 4.89
C ILE A 179 -3.57 2.56 4.30
N CYS A 180 -4.87 2.77 4.48
CA CYS A 180 -5.62 3.92 3.95
C CYS A 180 -5.72 5.05 4.99
N MET A 181 -4.65 5.83 5.16
CA MET A 181 -4.56 6.93 6.12
C MET A 181 -4.02 8.21 5.48
N GLU A 182 -4.63 9.37 5.76
CA GLU A 182 -4.34 10.65 5.10
C GLU A 182 -2.87 11.08 5.24
N LEU A 183 -2.30 10.98 6.44
CA LEU A 183 -0.89 11.28 6.72
C LEU A 183 0.12 10.42 5.94
N LEU A 184 -0.25 9.22 5.48
CA LEU A 184 0.63 8.39 4.64
C LEU A 184 0.59 8.81 3.16
N THR A 185 -0.18 9.84 2.81
CA THR A 185 -0.28 10.35 1.44
C THR A 185 0.36 11.73 1.27
N PRO A 186 0.81 12.11 0.06
CA PRO A 186 1.50 13.39 -0.17
C PRO A 186 0.70 14.64 0.20
N ARG A 187 -0.63 14.53 0.38
CA ARG A 187 -1.50 15.65 0.77
C ARG A 187 -1.65 15.82 2.28
N GLY A 188 -1.57 14.73 3.05
CA GLY A 188 -1.72 14.74 4.51
C GLY A 188 -0.40 14.65 5.27
N TRP A 189 0.70 14.25 4.63
CA TRP A 189 2.00 14.15 5.27
C TRP A 189 2.58 15.51 5.65
N ALA A 190 2.89 15.67 6.94
CA ALA A 190 3.73 16.77 7.44
C ALA A 190 5.10 16.22 7.83
N SER A 191 6.17 16.85 7.37
CA SER A 191 7.55 16.47 7.73
C SER A 191 7.86 16.60 9.23
N ALA A 192 6.98 17.25 10.01
CA ALA A 192 7.05 17.36 11.46
C ALA A 192 6.61 16.09 12.20
N TYR A 193 5.86 15.17 11.58
CA TYR A 193 5.44 13.93 12.22
C TYR A 193 6.64 13.03 12.56
N THR A 194 6.63 12.42 13.74
CA THR A 194 7.58 11.37 14.15
C THR A 194 7.09 10.01 13.69
N VAL A 195 8.01 9.05 13.52
CA VAL A 195 7.67 7.66 13.16
C VAL A 195 6.85 7.00 14.26
N GLU A 196 7.12 7.34 15.53
CA GLU A 196 6.27 6.98 16.67
C GLU A 196 4.82 7.43 16.47
N ALA A 197 4.59 8.71 16.16
CA ALA A 197 3.24 9.25 15.98
C ALA A 197 2.50 8.57 14.81
N VAL A 198 3.20 8.22 13.73
CA VAL A 198 2.63 7.47 12.60
C VAL A 198 2.17 6.06 13.03
N VAL A 199 2.99 5.34 13.80
CA VAL A 199 2.67 3.98 14.30
C VAL A 199 1.53 4.03 15.34
N MET A 200 1.57 4.98 16.27
CA MET A 200 0.51 5.18 17.27
C MET A 200 -0.82 5.59 16.62
N GLN A 201 -0.78 6.43 15.58
CA GLN A 201 -1.99 6.80 14.85
C GLN A 201 -2.53 5.63 14.01
N PHE A 202 -1.68 4.72 13.53
CA PHE A 202 -2.14 3.46 12.92
C PHE A 202 -2.84 2.57 13.96
N ALA A 203 -2.26 2.39 15.15
CA ALA A 203 -2.85 1.61 16.24
C ALA A 203 -4.27 2.11 16.62
N ALA A 204 -4.44 3.44 16.75
CA ALA A 204 -5.77 4.04 16.96
C ALA A 204 -6.70 3.90 15.73
N SER A 205 -6.16 4.04 14.51
CA SER A 205 -6.96 3.98 13.28
C SER A 205 -7.48 2.56 12.98
N VAL A 206 -6.68 1.52 13.23
CA VAL A 206 -7.10 0.13 12.99
C VAL A 206 -8.21 -0.30 13.96
N VAL A 207 -8.16 0.16 15.22
CA VAL A 207 -9.25 0.00 16.19
C VAL A 207 -10.49 0.79 15.76
N LYS A 208 -10.36 2.10 15.48
CA LYS A 208 -11.50 2.93 15.05
C LYS A 208 -12.15 2.43 13.75
N GLY A 209 -11.38 1.84 12.85
CA GLY A 209 -11.88 1.20 11.64
C GLY A 209 -12.51 -0.19 11.86
N GLN A 210 -12.72 -0.61 13.12
CA GLN A 210 -13.22 -1.94 13.51
C GLN A 210 -12.41 -3.09 12.89
N GLY A 211 -11.08 -2.99 12.90
CA GLY A 211 -10.19 -4.04 12.38
C GLY A 211 -10.46 -5.39 13.05
N ARG A 212 -10.42 -6.47 12.26
CA ARG A 212 -10.55 -7.87 12.71
C ARG A 212 -9.42 -8.71 12.12
N VAL A 213 -8.97 -9.75 12.81
CA VAL A 213 -8.08 -10.75 12.21
C VAL A 213 -8.89 -11.70 11.33
N ALA A 214 -8.42 -11.92 10.11
CA ALA A 214 -9.08 -12.82 9.17
C ALA A 214 -8.92 -14.29 9.59
N ARG A 215 -9.99 -14.87 10.15
CA ARG A 215 -10.06 -16.28 10.55
C ARG A 215 -10.31 -17.25 9.38
N ALA A 216 -10.68 -16.74 8.21
CA ALA A 216 -10.94 -17.57 7.02
C ALA A 216 -9.65 -17.99 6.29
N PRO A 217 -9.57 -19.21 5.74
CA PRO A 217 -8.39 -19.69 5.02
C PRO A 217 -8.05 -18.79 3.82
N THR A 218 -6.78 -18.42 3.70
CA THR A 218 -6.34 -17.39 2.76
C THR A 218 -6.35 -17.92 1.33
N ARG A 219 -7.19 -17.34 0.47
CA ARG A 219 -7.04 -17.52 -0.99
C ARG A 219 -5.73 -16.86 -1.44
N PRO A 220 -4.98 -17.43 -2.42
CA PRO A 220 -3.74 -16.80 -2.93
C PRO A 220 -3.95 -15.39 -3.52
N SER A 221 -5.18 -15.04 -3.91
CA SER A 221 -5.59 -13.68 -4.29
C SER A 221 -5.53 -12.66 -3.14
N CYS A 222 -5.64 -13.10 -1.89
CA CYS A 222 -5.85 -12.28 -0.69
C CYS A 222 -4.60 -12.13 0.20
N GLU A 223 -3.49 -12.75 -0.18
CA GLU A 223 -2.19 -12.71 0.52
C GLU A 223 -1.55 -11.31 0.54
N PHE A 224 -0.93 -10.95 1.67
CA PHE A 224 -0.30 -9.65 1.94
C PHE A 224 1.11 -9.51 1.32
N SER A 225 1.16 -9.17 0.04
CA SER A 225 2.40 -8.93 -0.71
C SER A 225 2.68 -7.44 -0.96
N ARG A 226 3.97 -7.06 -0.93
CA ARG A 226 4.45 -5.68 -1.21
C ARG A 226 3.87 -5.11 -2.51
N ARG A 227 3.85 -5.90 -3.59
CA ARG A 227 3.31 -5.48 -4.90
C ARG A 227 1.83 -5.06 -4.81
N ARG A 228 0.98 -5.90 -4.20
CA ARG A 228 -0.45 -5.57 -4.00
C ARG A 228 -0.62 -4.33 -3.12
N ALA A 229 0.20 -4.19 -2.07
CA ALA A 229 0.14 -3.02 -1.19
C ALA A 229 0.52 -1.72 -1.93
N GLU A 230 1.56 -1.73 -2.77
CA GLU A 230 1.93 -0.59 -3.59
C GLU A 230 0.84 -0.25 -4.64
N GLU A 231 0.19 -1.24 -5.23
CA GLU A 231 -0.92 -1.07 -6.19
C GLU A 231 -2.16 -0.48 -5.50
N ALA A 232 -2.56 -1.01 -4.34
CA ALA A 232 -3.66 -0.49 -3.53
C ALA A 232 -3.39 0.95 -3.07
N PHE A 233 -2.18 1.24 -2.57
CA PHE A 233 -1.79 2.60 -2.15
C PHE A 233 -1.85 3.62 -3.29
N ARG A 234 -1.37 3.27 -4.50
CA ARG A 234 -1.51 4.13 -5.69
C ARG A 234 -2.98 4.41 -6.02
N SER A 235 -3.87 3.44 -5.79
CA SER A 235 -5.32 3.58 -5.98
C SER A 235 -5.99 4.49 -4.92
N VAL A 236 -5.55 4.38 -3.65
CA VAL A 236 -5.96 5.27 -2.54
C VAL A 236 -5.60 6.72 -2.86
N VAL A 237 -4.32 7.02 -3.11
CA VAL A 237 -3.84 8.38 -3.40
C VAL A 237 -4.62 8.99 -4.56
N LYS A 238 -4.72 8.29 -5.69
CA LYS A 238 -5.47 8.73 -6.88
C LYS A 238 -6.96 8.99 -6.60
N THR A 239 -7.56 8.27 -5.65
CA THR A 239 -8.97 8.46 -5.27
C THR A 239 -9.14 9.70 -4.39
N HIS A 240 -8.25 9.92 -3.42
CA HIS A 240 -8.30 11.09 -2.53
C HIS A 240 -7.85 12.39 -3.19
N ASP A 241 -6.94 12.34 -4.15
CA ASP A 241 -6.63 13.48 -5.02
C ASP A 241 -7.87 13.93 -5.80
N LYS A 242 -8.63 12.97 -6.34
CA LYS A 242 -9.80 13.23 -7.19
C LYS A 242 -11.07 13.61 -6.43
N TYR A 243 -11.29 13.06 -5.23
CA TYR A 243 -12.55 13.22 -4.50
C TYR A 243 -12.41 13.83 -3.09
N GLY A 244 -11.18 13.99 -2.59
CA GLY A 244 -10.87 14.49 -1.24
C GLY A 244 -10.87 13.42 -0.16
N TRP A 245 -10.42 13.79 1.04
CA TRP A 245 -10.66 13.05 2.27
C TRP A 245 -12.02 13.43 2.86
N VAL A 246 -12.65 12.50 3.58
CA VAL A 246 -13.92 12.74 4.26
C VAL A 246 -13.71 12.45 5.74
N THR A 247 -13.68 13.52 6.53
CA THR A 247 -13.85 13.41 7.98
C THR A 247 -15.22 12.78 8.27
N PRO A 248 -15.30 11.70 9.07
CA PRO A 248 -16.55 11.24 9.66
C PRO A 248 -17.24 12.35 10.46
N ALA A 249 -18.52 12.18 10.79
CA ALA A 249 -19.15 13.11 11.71
C ALA A 249 -18.63 12.87 13.14
N LEU A 250 -18.72 13.90 13.99
CA LEU A 250 -18.36 13.79 15.41
C LEU A 250 -19.31 12.87 16.20
N SER A 251 -20.42 12.45 15.58
CA SER A 251 -21.37 11.43 16.06
C SER A 251 -20.90 9.98 15.86
N ASP A 252 -19.82 9.78 15.09
CA ASP A 252 -19.39 8.46 14.62
C ASP A 252 -18.15 8.00 15.44
N GLY A 253 -18.26 8.06 16.77
CA GLY A 253 -17.18 7.77 17.72
C GLY A 253 -17.67 7.68 19.16
#